data_AF-A0A3L7Z7N3-F1
#
_entry.id   AF-A0A3L7Z7N3-F1
#
_cell.length_a   1.000
_cell.length_b   1.000
_cell.length_c   1.000
_cell.angle_alpha   90.00
_cell.angle_beta   90.00
_cell.angle_gamma   90.00
#
_symmetry.space_group_name_H-M   'P 1'
#
loop_
_entity.id
_entity.type
_entity.pdbx_description
1 polymer ?
#
loop_
_entity_poly.entity_id
_entity_poly.type
_entity_poly.pdbx_seq_one_letter_code
_entity_poly.pdbx_strand_id
1 'polypeptide(L)' 'MDMKELIEQLEQKTTDLFRDAHSQLDKGNKAAGLRARRTSLEMEPLLKQFRKMSLEIANDRRKY' A
#
# COMPACT_ATOMS: atom_id res chain seq x y z
N MET A 1 -13.21 -4.48 6.12
CA MET A 1 -11.77 -4.80 6.23
C MET A 1 -11.30 -4.28 7.57
N ASP A 2 -10.68 -5.14 8.38
CA ASP A 2 -10.06 -4.72 9.64
C ASP A 2 -8.62 -4.21 9.43
N MET A 3 -7.98 -3.73 10.50
CA MET A 3 -6.60 -3.22 10.44
C MET A 3 -5.58 -4.31 10.04
N LYS A 4 -5.80 -5.56 10.43
CA LYS A 4 -4.88 -6.66 10.12
C LYS A 4 -4.94 -6.98 8.63
N GLU A 5 -6.14 -7.17 8.09
CA GLU A 5 -6.36 -7.40 6.66
C GLU A 5 -5.81 -6.24 5.80
N LEU A 6 -5.95 -5.00 6.29
CA LEU A 6 -5.40 -3.84 5.58
C LEU A 6 -3.87 -3.85 5.52
N ILE A 7 -3.22 -4.20 6.63
CA ILE A 7 -1.75 -4.30 6.68
C ILE A 7 -1.26 -5.40 5.74
N GLU A 8 -1.88 -6.59 5.77
CA GLU A 8 -1.54 -7.69 4.88
C GLU A 8 -1.69 -7.31 3.39
N GLN A 9 -2.76 -6.59 3.03
CA GLN A 9 -2.93 -6.09 1.65
C GLN A 9 -1.89 -5.04 1.26
N LEU A 10 -1.51 -4.15 2.18
CA LEU A 10 -0.48 -3.14 1.94
C LEU A 10 0.90 -3.79 1.76
N GLU A 11 1.25 -4.81 2.54
CA GLU A 11 2.50 -5.55 2.41
C GLU A 11 2.61 -6.23 1.04
N GLN A 12 1.55 -6.93 0.62
CA GLN A 12 1.49 -7.58 -0.68
C GLN A 12 1.64 -6.57 -1.83
N LYS A 13 0.86 -5.48 -1.80
CA LYS A 13 0.92 -4.45 -2.84
C LYS A 13 2.27 -3.73 -2.88
N THR A 14 2.89 -3.49 -1.73
CA THR A 14 4.23 -2.88 -1.65
C THR A 14 5.28 -3.78 -2.30
N THR A 15 5.19 -5.10 -2.05
CA THR A 15 6.07 -6.09 -2.67
C THR A 15 5.91 -6.12 -4.19
N ASP A 16 4.66 -6.13 -4.67
CA ASP A 16 4.36 -6.10 -6.11
C ASP A 16 4.82 -4.80 -6.77
N LEU A 17 4.59 -3.66 -6.11
CA LEU A 17 5.04 -2.34 -6.56
C LEU A 17 6.55 -2.31 -6.77
N PHE A 18 7.34 -2.73 -5.78
CA PHE A 18 8.80 -2.70 -5.88
C PHE A 18 9.32 -3.69 -6.92
N ARG A 19 8.76 -4.91 -6.98
CA ARG A 19 9.14 -5.89 -8.00
C ARG A 19 8.99 -5.31 -9.41
N ASP A 20 7.84 -4.70 -9.71
CA ASP A 20 7.57 -4.14 -11.03
C ASP A 20 8.37 -2.85 -11.29
N ALA A 21 8.58 -2.00 -10.27
CA ALA A 21 9.42 -0.81 -10.38
C ALA A 21 10.89 -1.15 -10.67
N HIS A 22 11.47 -2.13 -9.98
CA HIS A 22 12.82 -2.61 -10.26
C HIS A 22 12.93 -3.22 -11.65
N SER A 23 11.95 -4.03 -12.07
CA SER A 23 11.92 -4.59 -13.43
C SER A 23 11.85 -3.49 -14.51
N GLN A 24 11.11 -2.41 -14.27
CA GLN A 24 11.11 -1.25 -15.17
C GLN A 24 12.49 -0.57 -15.20
N LEU A 25 13.10 -0.31 -14.04
CA LEU A 25 14.38 0.38 -13.91
C LEU A 25 15.52 -0.40 -14.57
N ASP A 26 15.65 -1.68 -14.22
CA ASP A 26 16.83 -2.49 -14.57
C ASP A 26 16.74 -3.04 -15.99
N LYS A 27 15.52 -3.32 -16.49
CA LYS A 27 15.30 -4.02 -17.76
C LYS A 27 14.56 -3.18 -18.80
N GLY A 28 14.20 -1.93 -18.50
CA GLY A 28 13.39 -1.09 -19.39
C GLY A 28 11.98 -1.65 -19.64
N ASN A 29 11.48 -2.51 -18.76
CA ASN A 29 10.20 -3.20 -18.98
C ASN A 29 9.00 -2.24 -18.80
N LYS A 30 8.50 -1.70 -19.91
CA LYS A 30 7.38 -0.74 -19.93
C LYS A 30 6.08 -1.30 -19.33
N ALA A 31 5.81 -2.59 -19.53
CA ALA A 31 4.62 -3.23 -18.97
C ALA A 31 4.70 -3.34 -17.44
N ALA A 32 5.89 -3.61 -16.90
CA ALA A 32 6.13 -3.56 -15.45
C ALA A 32 5.91 -2.15 -14.90
N GLY A 33 6.40 -1.12 -15.60
CA GLY A 33 6.14 0.27 -15.19
C GLY A 33 4.67 0.66 -15.14
N LEU A 34 3.88 0.22 -16.13
CA LEU A 34 2.43 0.43 -16.11
C LEU A 34 1.76 -0.28 -14.92
N ARG A 35 2.19 -1.49 -14.58
CA ARG A 35 1.67 -2.21 -13.40
C ARG A 35 2.06 -1.53 -12.10
N ALA A 36 3.34 -1.13 -11.93
CA ALA A 36 3.81 -0.39 -10.77
C ALA A 36 2.97 0.88 -10.53
N ARG A 37 2.69 1.65 -11.59
CA ARG A 37 1.82 2.84 -11.52
C ARG A 37 0.36 2.50 -11.13
N ARG A 38 -0.19 1.38 -11.61
CA ARG A 38 -1.54 0.94 -11.20
C ARG A 38 -1.57 0.55 -9.72
N THR A 39 -0.59 -0.25 -9.28
CA THR A 39 -0.45 -0.65 -7.87
C THR A 39 -0.29 0.58 -6.96
N SER A 40 0.48 1.59 -7.36
CA SER A 40 0.60 2.81 -6.56
C SER A 40 -0.72 3.58 -6.41
N LEU A 41 -1.55 3.63 -7.47
CA LEU A 41 -2.88 4.25 -7.41
C LEU A 41 -3.85 3.47 -6.51
N GLU A 42 -3.78 2.13 -6.55
CA GLU A 42 -4.58 1.27 -5.67
C GLU A 42 -4.16 1.37 -4.20
N MET A 43 -2.87 1.62 -3.93
CA MET A 43 -2.36 1.78 -2.55
C MET A 43 -2.80 3.09 -1.90
N GLU A 44 -3.01 4.17 -2.66
CA GLU A 44 -3.36 5.49 -2.10
C GLU A 44 -4.57 5.45 -1.14
N PRO A 45 -5.76 4.91 -1.52
CA PRO A 45 -6.89 4.83 -0.61
C PRO A 45 -6.62 3.92 0.59
N LEU A 46 -5.86 2.83 0.42
CA LEU A 46 -5.50 1.91 1.51
C LEU A 46 -4.60 2.60 2.55
N LEU A 47 -3.62 3.39 2.10
CA LEU A 47 -2.75 4.17 2.98
C LEU A 47 -3.53 5.25 3.75
N LYS A 48 -4.51 5.89 3.11
CA LYS A 48 -5.42 6.84 3.80
C LYS A 48 -6.27 6.13 4.86
N GLN A 49 -6.81 4.95 4.53
CA GLN A 49 -7.58 4.15 5.47
C GLN A 49 -6.72 3.68 6.65
N PHE A 50 -5.48 3.28 6.39
CA PHE A 50 -4.50 2.91 7.42
C PHE A 50 -4.25 4.06 8.38
N ARG A 51 -4.01 5.27 7.86
CA ARG A 51 -3.83 6.48 8.66
C ARG A 51 -5.06 6.78 9.53
N LYS A 52 -6.26 6.68 8.96
CA LYS A 52 -7.51 6.93 9.68
C LYS A 52 -7.68 5.94 10.85
N MET A 53 -7.56 4.64 10.60
CA MET A 53 -7.70 3.62 11.64
C MET A 53 -6.63 3.75 12.73
N SER A 54 -5.39 4.09 12.35
CA SER A 54 -4.31 4.35 13.31
C SER A 54 -4.64 5.50 14.26
N LEU A 55 -5.23 6.58 13.76
CA LEU A 55 -5.67 7.71 14.57
C LEU A 55 -6.86 7.36 15.46
N GLU A 56 -7.82 6.60 14.96
CA GLU A 56 -8.98 6.13 15.73
C GLU A 56 -8.53 5.28 16.92
N ILE A 57 -7.64 4.29 16.71
CA ILE A 57 -7.07 3.46 17.78
C ILE A 57 -6.31 4.33 18.80
N ALA A 58 -5.49 5.27 18.33
CA ALA A 58 -4.73 6.14 19.22
C ALA A 58 -5.63 7.06 20.06
N ASN A 59 -6.73 7.56 19.49
CA ASN A 59 -7.68 8.42 20.19
C ASN A 59 -8.57 7.63 21.16
N ASP A 60 -8.96 6.41 20.81
CA ASP A 60 -9.75 5.56 21.70
C ASP A 60 -8.94 5.15 22.94
N ARG A 61 -7.64 4.86 22.76
CA ARG A 61 -6.70 4.60 23.88
C ARG A 61 -6.46 5.80 24.79
N ARG A 62 -6.79 7.02 24.38
CA ARG A 62 -6.68 8.23 25.23
C ARG A 62 -7.95 8.52 26.02
N LYS A 63 -9.06 7.81 25.75
CA LYS A 63 -10.36 8.04 26.41
C LYS A 63 -10.54 7.22 27.70
N TYR A 64 -9.61 6.32 28.00
CA TYR A 64 -9.56 5.49 29.21
C TYR A 64 -8.22 5.69 29.91
#